data_AF-L9YTA6-F1
#
_entry.id   AF-L9YTA6-F1
#
_cell.length_a   1.000
_cell.length_b   1.000
_cell.length_c   1.000
_cell.angle_alpha   90.00
_cell.angle_beta   90.00
_cell.angle_gamma   90.00
#
_symmetry.space_group_name_H-M   'P 1'
#
loop_
_entity.id
_entity.type
_entity.pdbx_description
1 polymer ?
#
loop_
_entity_poly.entity_id
_entity_poly.type
_entity_poly.pdbx_seq_one_letter_code
_entity_poly.pdbx_strand_id
1 'polypeptide(L)'
;MSDDIFITEERIEGAEDGPLAGKTVAVKDNISTDGVRTTCGSRMLEDYVPPYDATVVSRLKDAGATIVGKANMDEFGMGTTTETSYFGETDNPAAPGHVPGGSSGGSAAAVAAGEADLALGSDTGGSVRCPAAFCGVVGIKPTYGLVSRYGLIAYGNSLEQIGPFGETVEDAAQLLDVIAGSDDRDATTRSEGDDANYADAATGDVDGLSIGVPTELLEGADEGVVETFWEALDELEERGATYHEVSLPSVEHAVEAYYVIAMSEASSNLARFDGVRYGHSGGYDGNWNETFARAREEGFGDEVKRRVLLGTYALSAGYHDKYYKKAQDARAWVKQDFDEALSEADVLASPTMPVPPFELGESLDDPLQLYLADANTVPVNLADLPAISVPAGETDGLPVGLQLVGPAFGEERLIRAASALA
;
A
#
# COMPACT_ATOMS: atom_id res chain seq x y z
N MET A 1 3.25 -22.75 -6.00
CA MET A 1 2.18 -21.76 -6.07
C MET A 1 1.03 -22.23 -5.22
N SER A 2 0.86 -21.56 -4.08
CA SER A 2 -0.31 -21.71 -3.22
C SER A 2 -1.55 -21.16 -3.94
N ASP A 3 -2.67 -21.90 -3.89
CA ASP A 3 -3.89 -21.60 -4.66
C ASP A 3 -4.58 -20.27 -4.24
N ASP A 4 -4.15 -19.63 -3.15
CA ASP A 4 -4.78 -18.47 -2.51
C ASP A 4 -3.98 -17.14 -2.68
N ILE A 5 -2.73 -17.21 -3.13
CA ILE A 5 -1.85 -16.04 -3.33
C ILE A 5 -2.16 -15.32 -4.65
N PHE A 6 -2.52 -16.05 -5.70
CA PHE A 6 -2.73 -15.50 -7.04
C PHE A 6 -4.18 -15.64 -7.51
N ILE A 7 -4.78 -14.55 -8.00
CA ILE A 7 -6.10 -14.58 -8.67
C ILE A 7 -5.96 -15.12 -10.09
N THR A 8 -4.87 -14.75 -10.77
CA THR A 8 -4.56 -15.20 -12.14
C THR A 8 -3.10 -15.61 -12.20
N GLU A 9 -2.85 -16.90 -12.40
CA GLU A 9 -1.51 -17.39 -12.74
C GLU A 9 -1.28 -17.23 -14.24
N GLU A 10 -0.31 -16.40 -14.61
CA GLU A 10 0.08 -16.18 -16.00
C GLU A 10 1.55 -15.79 -16.02
N ARG A 11 2.34 -16.45 -16.87
CA ARG A 11 3.77 -16.19 -16.97
C ARG A 11 4.07 -15.31 -18.17
N ILE A 12 4.52 -14.09 -17.92
CA ILE A 12 4.84 -13.11 -18.96
C ILE A 12 6.34 -12.83 -18.92
N GLU A 13 7.05 -13.30 -19.94
CA GLU A 13 8.47 -13.03 -20.10
C GLU A 13 8.71 -11.57 -20.52
N GLY A 14 9.67 -10.91 -19.86
CA GLY A 14 10.17 -9.59 -20.23
C GLY A 14 11.20 -9.65 -21.36
N ALA A 15 11.97 -8.58 -21.51
CA ALA A 15 13.14 -8.53 -22.38
C ALA A 15 14.20 -9.58 -22.01
N GLU A 16 15.02 -9.99 -22.99
CA GLU A 16 16.05 -11.03 -22.79
C GLU A 16 17.16 -10.60 -21.78
N ASP A 17 17.41 -9.30 -21.70
CA ASP A 17 18.40 -8.68 -20.82
C ASP A 17 17.76 -7.48 -20.10
N GLY A 18 18.35 -7.06 -18.98
CA GLY A 18 17.90 -5.91 -18.20
C GLY A 18 18.26 -6.06 -16.71
N PRO A 19 18.04 -5.03 -15.89
CA PRO A 19 18.40 -5.05 -14.47
C PRO A 19 17.62 -6.11 -13.66
N LEU A 20 16.45 -6.55 -14.13
CA LEU A 20 15.65 -7.61 -13.51
C LEU A 20 15.64 -8.91 -14.31
N ALA A 21 16.54 -9.07 -15.29
CA ALA A 21 16.64 -10.30 -16.06
C ALA A 21 16.88 -11.51 -15.12
N GLY A 22 15.99 -12.50 -15.20
CA GLY A 22 16.02 -13.70 -14.35
C GLY A 22 15.32 -13.56 -13.00
N LYS A 23 14.82 -12.38 -12.64
CA LYS A 23 13.95 -12.18 -11.46
C LYS A 23 12.48 -12.38 -11.83
N THR A 24 11.72 -12.93 -10.90
CA THR A 24 10.27 -13.11 -10.95
C THR A 24 9.55 -12.01 -10.17
N VAL A 25 8.43 -11.53 -10.71
CA VAL A 25 7.65 -10.44 -10.10
C VAL A 25 6.17 -10.81 -10.04
N ALA A 26 5.60 -10.78 -8.84
CA ALA A 26 4.15 -10.82 -8.65
C ALA A 26 3.57 -9.41 -8.80
N VAL A 27 2.44 -9.25 -9.48
CA VAL A 27 1.82 -7.94 -9.71
C VAL A 27 0.43 -7.91 -9.10
N LYS A 28 0.17 -7.01 -8.14
CA LYS A 28 -1.18 -6.85 -7.55
C LYS A 28 -2.26 -6.67 -8.61
N ASP A 29 -3.40 -7.31 -8.39
CA ASP A 29 -4.44 -7.44 -9.41
C ASP A 29 -5.27 -6.17 -9.70
N ASN A 30 -4.96 -5.03 -9.08
CA ASN A 30 -5.48 -3.71 -9.48
C ASN A 30 -4.53 -2.94 -10.42
N ILE A 31 -3.42 -3.55 -10.82
CA ILE A 31 -2.49 -2.99 -11.80
C ILE A 31 -2.79 -3.64 -13.16
N SER A 32 -3.05 -2.79 -14.17
CA SER A 32 -3.43 -3.23 -15.51
C SER A 32 -2.26 -3.91 -16.22
N THR A 33 -2.52 -5.06 -16.83
CA THR A 33 -1.56 -5.86 -17.58
C THR A 33 -2.21 -6.25 -18.89
N ASP A 34 -1.65 -5.82 -20.02
CA ASP A 34 -2.23 -6.04 -21.35
C ASP A 34 -2.40 -7.53 -21.63
N GLY A 35 -3.61 -7.93 -22.04
CA GLY A 35 -3.94 -9.31 -22.38
C GLY A 35 -4.08 -10.26 -21.18
N VAL A 36 -3.88 -9.79 -19.95
CA VAL A 36 -4.01 -10.59 -18.72
C VAL A 36 -5.15 -10.05 -17.87
N ARG A 37 -5.97 -10.94 -17.33
CA ARG A 37 -7.11 -10.57 -16.51
C ARG A 37 -6.68 -9.70 -15.31
N THR A 38 -7.40 -8.61 -15.07
CA THR A 38 -7.20 -7.66 -13.96
C THR A 38 -8.56 -7.43 -13.29
N THR A 39 -8.78 -8.01 -12.11
CA THR A 39 -10.10 -8.09 -11.48
C THR A 39 -10.26 -7.17 -10.27
N CYS A 40 -9.16 -6.62 -9.73
CA CYS A 40 -9.14 -5.92 -8.45
C CYS A 40 -9.71 -6.74 -7.28
N GLY A 41 -9.60 -8.07 -7.31
CA GLY A 41 -10.23 -8.94 -6.31
C GLY A 41 -11.76 -8.87 -6.30
N SER A 42 -12.40 -8.43 -7.39
CA SER A 42 -13.83 -8.14 -7.45
C SER A 42 -14.57 -8.91 -8.53
N ARG A 43 -15.81 -9.31 -8.21
CA ARG A 43 -16.77 -9.81 -9.19
C ARG A 43 -17.05 -8.78 -10.29
N MET A 44 -17.02 -7.49 -9.97
CA MET A 44 -17.25 -6.41 -10.94
C MET A 44 -16.34 -6.50 -12.16
N LEU A 45 -15.13 -7.05 -12.02
CA LEU A 45 -14.13 -7.13 -13.07
C LEU A 45 -13.63 -8.57 -13.27
N GLU A 46 -14.40 -9.59 -12.86
CA GLU A 46 -13.97 -10.99 -12.86
C GLU A 46 -13.51 -11.52 -14.23
N ASP A 47 -14.01 -10.93 -15.31
CA ASP A 47 -13.65 -11.28 -16.70
C ASP A 47 -12.94 -10.12 -17.45
N TYR A 48 -12.56 -9.04 -16.75
CA TYR A 48 -11.96 -7.87 -17.40
C TYR A 48 -10.51 -8.15 -17.81
N VAL A 49 -10.21 -7.98 -19.10
CA VAL A 49 -8.86 -8.01 -19.66
C VAL A 49 -8.52 -6.59 -20.15
N PRO A 50 -7.58 -5.88 -19.51
CA PRO A 50 -7.17 -4.54 -19.95
C PRO A 50 -6.57 -4.58 -21.36
N PRO A 51 -6.82 -3.55 -22.19
CA PRO A 51 -6.23 -3.42 -23.51
C PRO A 51 -4.90 -2.63 -23.51
N TYR A 52 -4.25 -2.50 -22.36
CA TYR A 52 -3.00 -1.77 -22.18
C TYR A 52 -2.28 -2.18 -20.88
N ASP A 53 -0.96 -2.03 -20.89
CA ASP A 53 -0.12 -2.15 -19.70
C ASP A 53 -0.15 -0.85 -18.88
N ALA A 54 -0.17 -1.00 -17.56
CA ALA A 54 0.24 0.06 -16.66
C ALA A 54 1.71 0.45 -16.93
N THR A 55 2.08 1.69 -16.60
CA THR A 55 3.45 2.18 -16.84
C THR A 55 4.48 1.32 -16.13
N VAL A 56 4.22 0.94 -14.87
CA VAL A 56 5.11 0.06 -14.10
C VAL A 56 5.24 -1.33 -14.72
N VAL A 57 4.18 -1.86 -15.33
CA VAL A 57 4.20 -3.17 -16.01
C VAL A 57 5.02 -3.10 -17.29
N SER A 58 4.91 -2.00 -18.05
CA SER A 58 5.78 -1.77 -19.21
C SER A 58 7.25 -1.71 -18.78
N ARG A 59 7.56 -0.95 -17.73
CA ARG A 59 8.92 -0.84 -17.16
C ARG A 59 9.47 -2.19 -16.68
N LEU A 60 8.66 -3.00 -16.01
CA LEU A 60 9.03 -4.35 -15.61
C LEU A 60 9.41 -5.24 -16.80
N LYS A 61 8.57 -5.26 -17.84
CA LYS A 61 8.83 -6.04 -19.06
C LYS A 61 10.12 -5.57 -19.75
N ASP A 62 10.30 -4.26 -19.87
CA ASP A 62 11.51 -3.66 -20.47
C ASP A 62 12.78 -3.95 -19.64
N ALA A 63 12.65 -4.08 -18.32
CA ALA A 63 13.73 -4.42 -17.41
C ALA A 63 14.10 -5.92 -17.39
N GLY A 64 13.40 -6.75 -18.17
CA GLY A 64 13.66 -8.19 -18.27
C GLY A 64 13.03 -9.04 -17.17
N ALA A 65 12.15 -8.48 -16.35
CA ALA A 65 11.45 -9.22 -15.30
C ALA A 65 10.47 -10.24 -15.90
N THR A 66 10.35 -11.41 -15.27
CA THR A 66 9.24 -12.34 -15.56
C THR A 66 8.08 -12.07 -14.61
N ILE A 67 6.93 -11.64 -15.12
CA ILE A 67 5.71 -11.56 -14.31
C ILE A 67 5.16 -12.97 -14.14
N VAL A 68 4.93 -13.42 -12.90
CA VAL A 68 4.47 -14.80 -12.61
C VAL A 68 2.96 -14.93 -12.37
N GLY A 69 2.28 -13.81 -12.15
CA GLY A 69 0.84 -13.79 -11.97
C GLY A 69 0.32 -12.50 -11.36
N LYS A 70 -1.00 -12.48 -11.18
CA LYS A 70 -1.74 -11.39 -10.56
C LYS A 70 -2.05 -11.72 -9.11
N ALA A 71 -1.37 -11.04 -8.19
CA ALA A 71 -1.46 -11.29 -6.75
C ALA A 71 -2.82 -10.85 -6.19
N ASN A 72 -3.36 -11.65 -5.26
CA ASN A 72 -4.63 -11.44 -4.59
C ASN A 72 -4.60 -10.18 -3.70
N MET A 73 -5.78 -9.64 -3.42
CA MET A 73 -5.96 -8.36 -2.74
C MET A 73 -7.39 -8.17 -2.21
N ASP A 74 -7.56 -7.28 -1.22
CA ASP A 74 -8.89 -6.78 -0.88
C ASP A 74 -9.58 -6.15 -2.09
N GLU A 75 -10.90 -6.29 -2.15
CA GLU A 75 -11.71 -5.82 -3.26
C GLU A 75 -11.48 -4.31 -3.52
N PHE A 76 -11.05 -3.94 -4.73
CA PHE A 76 -10.70 -2.56 -5.11
C PHE A 76 -9.66 -1.86 -4.22
N GLY A 77 -8.87 -2.63 -3.48
CA GLY A 77 -7.85 -2.10 -2.56
C GLY A 77 -8.44 -1.61 -1.23
N MET A 78 -9.68 -1.99 -0.92
CA MET A 78 -10.44 -1.49 0.23
C MET A 78 -10.50 -2.51 1.37
N GLY A 79 -9.41 -2.58 2.14
CA GLY A 79 -9.31 -3.44 3.32
C GLY A 79 -7.88 -3.53 3.84
N THR A 80 -7.72 -4.20 4.98
CA THR A 80 -6.45 -4.35 5.71
C THR A 80 -6.15 -5.84 5.95
N THR A 81 -6.83 -6.77 5.27
CA THR A 81 -6.74 -8.21 5.57
C THR A 81 -6.69 -9.13 4.36
N THR A 82 -7.10 -8.66 3.17
CA THR A 82 -7.30 -9.47 1.95
C THR A 82 -8.50 -10.43 1.99
N GLU A 83 -9.22 -10.52 3.12
CA GLU A 83 -10.42 -11.37 3.26
C GLU A 83 -11.61 -10.90 2.42
N THR A 84 -11.63 -9.62 2.02
CA THR A 84 -12.72 -9.09 1.19
C THR A 84 -12.63 -9.52 -0.28
N SER A 85 -11.54 -10.20 -0.68
CA SER A 85 -11.39 -10.70 -2.05
C SER A 85 -12.53 -11.61 -2.46
N TYR A 86 -13.13 -11.33 -3.62
CA TYR A 86 -14.17 -12.18 -4.22
C TYR A 86 -13.65 -13.60 -4.54
N PHE A 87 -12.34 -13.75 -4.74
CA PHE A 87 -11.72 -15.02 -5.14
C PHE A 87 -11.30 -15.89 -3.95
N GLY A 88 -11.49 -15.41 -2.73
CA GLY A 88 -11.08 -16.09 -1.50
C GLY A 88 -9.98 -15.33 -0.76
N GLU A 89 -9.92 -15.57 0.54
CA GLU A 89 -8.88 -15.05 1.43
C GLU A 89 -7.50 -15.63 1.09
N THR A 90 -6.46 -14.89 1.44
CA THR A 90 -5.06 -15.34 1.37
C THR A 90 -4.59 -15.64 2.78
N ASP A 91 -3.92 -16.76 3.00
CA ASP A 91 -3.27 -17.11 4.28
C ASP A 91 -1.90 -16.42 4.41
N ASN A 92 -1.46 -16.15 5.63
CA ASN A 92 -0.16 -15.55 5.89
C ASN A 92 0.95 -16.62 5.97
N PRO A 93 1.92 -16.65 5.02
CA PRO A 93 2.97 -17.67 5.03
C PRO A 93 3.90 -17.61 6.26
N ALA A 94 4.04 -16.42 6.87
CA ALA A 94 4.85 -16.22 8.06
C ALA A 94 4.07 -16.49 9.37
N ALA A 95 2.73 -16.51 9.31
CA ALA A 95 1.86 -16.77 10.45
C ALA A 95 0.59 -17.54 10.03
N PRO A 96 0.68 -18.86 9.76
CA PRO A 96 -0.45 -19.64 9.25
C PRO A 96 -1.72 -19.49 10.11
N GLY A 97 -2.87 -19.29 9.46
CA GLY A 97 -4.16 -19.03 10.10
C GLY A 97 -4.43 -17.56 10.45
N HIS A 98 -3.48 -16.66 10.16
CA HIS A 98 -3.61 -15.22 10.37
C HIS A 98 -3.68 -14.49 9.04
N VAL A 99 -4.16 -13.24 9.09
CA VAL A 99 -4.23 -12.40 7.89
C VAL A 99 -2.82 -12.03 7.39
N PRO A 100 -2.59 -11.94 6.07
CA PRO A 100 -1.35 -11.44 5.48
C PRO A 100 -1.32 -9.89 5.46
N GLY A 101 -2.31 -9.24 6.05
CA GLY A 101 -2.56 -7.81 5.94
C GLY A 101 -3.26 -7.45 4.63
N GLY A 102 -3.45 -6.15 4.40
CA GLY A 102 -4.16 -5.68 3.22
C GLY A 102 -3.92 -4.22 2.88
N SER A 103 -4.26 -3.78 1.66
CA SER A 103 -4.93 -4.57 0.63
C SER A 103 -4.01 -5.35 -0.30
N SER A 104 -2.68 -5.30 -0.12
CA SER A 104 -1.73 -6.04 -0.98
C SER A 104 -1.26 -7.36 -0.35
N GLY A 105 -2.14 -8.06 0.39
CA GLY A 105 -1.76 -9.28 1.14
C GLY A 105 -1.17 -10.36 0.25
N GLY A 106 -1.76 -10.64 -0.92
CA GLY A 106 -1.20 -11.60 -1.87
C GLY A 106 0.18 -11.20 -2.41
N SER A 107 0.50 -9.90 -2.49
CA SER A 107 1.82 -9.44 -2.95
C SER A 107 2.90 -9.71 -1.89
N ALA A 108 2.61 -9.42 -0.62
CA ALA A 108 3.53 -9.70 0.47
C ALA A 108 3.67 -11.22 0.71
N ALA A 109 2.55 -11.95 0.66
CA ALA A 109 2.54 -13.41 0.78
C ALA A 109 3.34 -14.10 -0.35
N ALA A 110 3.27 -13.61 -1.59
CA ALA A 110 4.05 -14.15 -2.71
C ALA A 110 5.56 -14.07 -2.45
N VAL A 111 6.04 -12.95 -1.88
CA VAL A 111 7.45 -12.77 -1.50
C VAL A 111 7.79 -13.64 -0.29
N ALA A 112 6.98 -13.59 0.78
CA ALA A 112 7.21 -14.35 2.00
C ALA A 112 7.24 -15.88 1.77
N ALA A 113 6.46 -16.38 0.81
CA ALA A 113 6.42 -17.79 0.44
C ALA A 113 7.53 -18.19 -0.57
N GLY A 114 8.30 -17.25 -1.10
CA GLY A 114 9.29 -17.48 -2.17
C GLY A 114 8.66 -17.88 -3.51
N GLU A 115 7.39 -17.49 -3.75
CA GLU A 115 6.68 -17.73 -5.02
C GLU A 115 6.99 -16.64 -6.06
N ALA A 116 7.53 -15.50 -5.64
CA ALA A 116 8.13 -14.48 -6.48
C ALA A 116 9.32 -13.83 -5.75
N ASP A 117 10.38 -13.47 -6.49
CA ASP A 117 11.54 -12.76 -5.92
C ASP A 117 11.17 -11.35 -5.44
N LEU A 118 10.21 -10.72 -6.12
CA LEU A 118 9.75 -9.36 -5.89
C LEU A 118 8.23 -9.27 -6.11
N ALA A 119 7.58 -8.24 -5.57
CA ALA A 119 6.19 -7.96 -5.91
C ALA A 119 5.88 -6.47 -6.00
N LEU A 120 4.85 -6.12 -6.77
CA LEU A 120 4.24 -4.79 -6.78
C LEU A 120 2.91 -4.81 -6.03
N GLY A 121 2.77 -3.89 -5.07
CA GLY A 121 1.49 -3.55 -4.45
C GLY A 121 1.04 -2.12 -4.75
N SER A 122 -0.02 -1.71 -4.06
CA SER A 122 -0.48 -0.32 -4.04
C SER A 122 -0.84 0.08 -2.61
N ASP A 123 -0.40 1.26 -2.18
CA ASP A 123 -0.59 1.79 -0.84
C ASP A 123 -1.43 3.07 -0.89
N THR A 124 -2.64 3.04 -0.32
CA THR A 124 -3.51 4.22 -0.21
C THR A 124 -3.64 4.72 1.22
N GLY A 125 -3.46 3.84 2.19
CA GLY A 125 -3.51 4.14 3.63
C GLY A 125 -2.72 3.15 4.46
N GLY A 126 -1.65 2.56 3.90
CA GLY A 126 -0.90 1.46 4.52
C GLY A 126 -0.83 0.19 3.70
N SER A 127 -1.49 0.13 2.55
CA SER A 127 -1.71 -1.14 1.84
C SER A 127 -0.49 -1.81 1.21
N VAL A 128 0.71 -1.24 1.30
CA VAL A 128 1.99 -1.95 1.08
C VAL A 128 2.66 -2.26 2.41
N ARG A 129 2.72 -1.27 3.31
CA ARG A 129 3.44 -1.37 4.59
C ARG A 129 2.78 -2.34 5.58
N CYS A 130 1.46 -2.35 5.69
CA CYS A 130 0.72 -3.29 6.53
C CYS A 130 1.00 -4.75 6.12
N PRO A 131 0.80 -5.15 4.85
CA PRO A 131 1.16 -6.50 4.42
C PRO A 131 2.65 -6.84 4.62
N ALA A 132 3.56 -5.89 4.41
CA ALA A 132 4.99 -6.08 4.63
C ALA A 132 5.29 -6.43 6.09
N ALA A 133 4.75 -5.64 7.03
CA ALA A 133 4.87 -5.88 8.46
C ALA A 133 4.28 -7.23 8.87
N PHE A 134 3.08 -7.55 8.36
CA PHE A 134 2.37 -8.77 8.76
C PHE A 134 2.98 -10.05 8.19
N CYS A 135 3.55 -9.99 6.98
CA CYS A 135 4.20 -11.14 6.35
C CYS A 135 5.70 -11.23 6.64
N GLY A 136 6.28 -10.29 7.41
CA GLY A 136 7.70 -10.27 7.71
C GLY A 136 8.59 -10.07 6.48
N VAL A 137 8.19 -9.19 5.56
CA VAL A 137 8.96 -8.82 4.36
C VAL A 137 9.17 -7.31 4.29
N VAL A 138 9.98 -6.84 3.33
CA VAL A 138 10.18 -5.40 3.12
C VAL A 138 9.13 -4.85 2.17
N GLY A 139 8.57 -3.68 2.49
CA GLY A 139 7.63 -2.97 1.62
C GLY A 139 7.86 -1.46 1.63
N ILE A 140 8.00 -0.87 0.44
CA ILE A 140 8.23 0.57 0.27
C ILE A 140 6.98 1.22 -0.30
N LYS A 141 6.47 2.25 0.37
CA LYS A 141 5.59 3.24 -0.23
C LYS A 141 6.44 4.45 -0.64
N PRO A 142 6.65 4.70 -1.94
CA PRO A 142 7.42 5.86 -2.37
C PRO A 142 6.64 7.17 -2.16
N THR A 143 7.33 8.30 -2.35
CA THR A 143 6.74 9.65 -2.36
C THR A 143 5.60 9.69 -3.37
N TYR A 144 4.51 10.39 -3.02
CA TYR A 144 3.43 10.59 -3.98
C TYR A 144 3.94 11.38 -5.19
N GLY A 145 3.77 10.80 -6.38
CA GLY A 145 4.30 11.34 -7.64
C GLY A 145 5.66 10.78 -8.08
N LEU A 146 6.34 9.95 -7.28
CA LEU A 146 7.58 9.29 -7.73
C LEU A 146 7.33 8.16 -8.74
N VAL A 147 6.32 7.34 -8.50
CA VAL A 147 5.90 6.25 -9.39
C VAL A 147 4.62 6.66 -10.12
N SER A 148 4.53 6.35 -11.42
CA SER A 148 3.33 6.62 -12.21
C SER A 148 2.14 5.78 -11.76
N ARG A 149 0.97 6.40 -11.72
CA ARG A 149 -0.32 5.74 -11.45
C ARG A 149 -1.08 5.42 -12.73
N TYR A 150 -0.51 5.66 -13.91
CA TYR A 150 -1.14 5.26 -15.16
C TYR A 150 -1.30 3.74 -15.24
N GLY A 151 -2.55 3.29 -15.34
CA GLY A 151 -2.94 1.88 -15.35
C GLY A 151 -3.12 1.22 -13.99
N LEU A 152 -2.92 1.97 -12.89
CA LEU A 152 -3.48 1.62 -11.60
C LEU A 152 -5.00 1.87 -11.63
N ILE A 153 -5.79 0.87 -11.24
CA ILE A 153 -7.24 1.06 -11.08
C ILE A 153 -7.50 1.82 -9.78
N ALA A 154 -7.83 3.10 -9.94
CA ALA A 154 -7.87 4.08 -8.85
C ALA A 154 -8.89 3.75 -7.74
N TYR A 155 -8.41 3.87 -6.50
CA TYR A 155 -9.19 3.94 -5.26
C TYR A 155 -9.27 5.40 -4.79
N GLY A 156 -8.15 5.97 -4.35
CA GLY A 156 -8.02 7.34 -3.84
C GLY A 156 -6.88 8.06 -4.55
N ASN A 157 -7.19 8.85 -5.56
CA ASN A 157 -6.20 9.46 -6.46
C ASN A 157 -5.19 10.35 -5.74
N SER A 158 -5.59 11.02 -4.65
CA SER A 158 -4.70 11.93 -3.92
C SER A 158 -3.86 11.25 -2.84
N LEU A 159 -3.93 9.92 -2.73
CA LEU A 159 -3.36 9.14 -1.62
C LEU A 159 -2.60 7.89 -2.09
N GLU A 160 -3.06 7.28 -3.19
CA GLU A 160 -2.56 6.00 -3.67
C GLU A 160 -1.19 6.12 -4.35
N GLN A 161 -0.34 5.12 -4.11
CA GLN A 161 0.91 4.99 -4.81
C GLN A 161 1.31 3.52 -4.98
N ILE A 162 1.85 3.16 -6.14
CA ILE A 162 2.42 1.81 -6.36
C ILE A 162 3.74 1.71 -5.60
N GLY A 163 3.96 0.58 -4.94
CA GLY A 163 5.14 0.33 -4.12
C GLY A 163 5.67 -1.09 -4.27
N PRO A 164 7.00 -1.29 -4.16
CA PRO A 164 7.62 -2.60 -4.24
C PRO A 164 7.62 -3.36 -2.91
N PHE A 165 7.67 -4.67 -3.02
CA PHE A 165 8.04 -5.62 -1.96
C PHE A 165 9.29 -6.41 -2.37
N GLY A 166 10.08 -6.82 -1.38
CA GLY A 166 11.23 -7.70 -1.54
C GLY A 166 11.57 -8.41 -0.22
N GLU A 167 12.42 -9.43 -0.30
CA GLU A 167 12.93 -10.11 0.91
C GLU A 167 13.89 -9.21 1.70
N THR A 168 14.68 -8.40 0.99
CA THR A 168 15.64 -7.44 1.55
C THR A 168 15.32 -6.01 1.13
N VAL A 169 15.91 -5.03 1.82
CA VAL A 169 15.76 -3.62 1.44
C VAL A 169 16.38 -3.34 0.06
N GLU A 170 17.51 -3.98 -0.26
CA GLU A 170 18.15 -3.85 -1.58
C GLU A 170 17.26 -4.40 -2.71
N ASP A 171 16.61 -5.56 -2.52
CA ASP A 171 15.68 -6.13 -3.51
C ASP A 171 14.48 -5.20 -3.77
N ALA A 172 13.84 -4.70 -2.71
CA ALA A 172 12.73 -3.76 -2.85
C ALA A 172 13.16 -2.44 -3.52
N ALA A 173 14.36 -1.94 -3.19
CA ALA A 173 14.94 -0.75 -3.81
C ALA A 173 15.31 -0.95 -5.28
N GLN A 174 15.82 -2.13 -5.66
CA GLN A 174 16.08 -2.49 -7.06
C GLN A 174 14.80 -2.47 -7.90
N LEU A 175 13.68 -2.94 -7.33
CA LEU A 175 12.39 -2.81 -8.00
C LEU A 175 11.93 -1.36 -8.09
N LEU A 176 12.19 -0.54 -7.06
CA LEU A 176 11.89 0.90 -7.08
C LEU A 176 12.63 1.61 -8.23
N ASP A 177 13.92 1.31 -8.43
CA ASP A 177 14.73 1.86 -9.53
C ASP A 177 14.09 1.64 -10.90
N VAL A 178 13.46 0.47 -11.09
CA VAL A 178 12.82 0.11 -12.35
C VAL A 178 11.50 0.84 -12.55
N ILE A 179 10.71 1.02 -11.49
CA ILE A 179 9.34 1.55 -11.62
C ILE A 179 9.23 3.06 -11.40
N ALA A 180 10.23 3.69 -10.79
CA ALA A 180 10.23 5.13 -10.49
C ALA A 180 10.45 6.01 -11.72
N GLY A 181 10.02 7.27 -11.60
CA GLY A 181 10.30 8.34 -12.55
C GLY A 181 9.11 8.80 -13.37
N SER A 182 9.27 9.98 -13.98
CA SER A 182 8.29 10.72 -14.77
C SER A 182 7.57 9.90 -15.83
N ASP A 183 6.29 10.19 -16.05
CA ASP A 183 5.47 9.58 -17.10
C ASP A 183 4.51 10.60 -17.71
N ASP A 184 4.63 10.82 -19.02
CA ASP A 184 3.77 11.77 -19.76
C ASP A 184 2.28 11.40 -19.73
N ARG A 185 1.95 10.17 -19.35
CA ARG A 185 0.56 9.68 -19.20
C ARG A 185 -0.02 9.95 -17.81
N ASP A 186 0.80 10.41 -16.87
CA ASP A 186 0.41 10.77 -15.50
C ASP A 186 0.94 12.15 -15.13
N ALA A 187 0.08 13.16 -15.23
CA ALA A 187 0.38 14.55 -14.89
C ALA A 187 0.66 14.80 -13.39
N THR A 188 0.52 13.77 -12.53
CA THR A 188 0.87 13.85 -11.11
C THR A 188 2.27 13.38 -10.80
N THR A 189 2.97 12.77 -11.76
CA THR A 189 4.39 12.44 -11.61
C THR A 189 5.25 13.69 -11.44
N ARG A 190 6.34 13.53 -10.71
CA ARG A 190 7.32 14.58 -10.39
C ARG A 190 8.69 14.12 -10.88
N SER A 191 9.48 15.05 -11.40
CA SER A 191 10.82 14.76 -11.95
C SER A 191 11.87 14.61 -10.85
N GLU A 192 11.56 15.07 -9.64
CA GLU A 192 12.34 14.81 -8.44
C GLU A 192 12.41 13.30 -8.21
N GLY A 193 13.57 12.69 -8.47
CA GLY A 193 13.80 11.24 -8.37
C GLY A 193 14.12 10.53 -9.69
N ASP A 194 14.01 11.21 -10.85
CA ASP A 194 14.28 10.59 -12.17
C ASP A 194 15.73 10.06 -12.33
N ASP A 195 16.69 10.67 -11.64
CA ASP A 195 18.12 10.33 -11.70
C ASP A 195 18.61 9.55 -10.46
N ALA A 196 17.70 9.13 -9.58
CA ALA A 196 18.07 8.43 -8.34
C ALA A 196 18.53 6.99 -8.62
N ASN A 197 19.36 6.46 -7.72
CA ASN A 197 19.69 5.03 -7.67
C ASN A 197 19.44 4.52 -6.26
N TYR A 198 18.25 3.98 -6.06
CA TYR A 198 17.71 3.55 -4.79
C TYR A 198 18.42 2.30 -4.27
N ALA A 199 18.71 1.30 -5.12
CA ALA A 199 19.43 0.10 -4.70
C ALA A 199 20.84 0.43 -4.18
N ASP A 200 21.57 1.34 -4.85
CA ASP A 200 22.91 1.77 -4.41
C ASP A 200 22.89 2.45 -3.02
N ALA A 201 21.74 2.98 -2.60
CA ALA A 201 21.58 3.61 -1.29
C ALA A 201 21.43 2.59 -0.14
N ALA A 202 21.23 1.30 -0.43
CA ALA A 202 21.02 0.22 0.54
C ALA A 202 22.32 -0.20 1.28
N THR A 203 23.05 0.77 1.82
CA THR A 203 24.37 0.52 2.44
C THR A 203 24.30 0.14 3.91
N GLY A 204 23.16 0.36 4.58
CA GLY A 204 22.98 0.14 6.01
C GLY A 204 23.82 1.06 6.91
N ASP A 205 24.36 2.15 6.37
CA ASP A 205 25.20 3.09 7.11
C ASP A 205 24.33 4.14 7.82
N VAL A 206 24.24 4.02 9.14
CA VAL A 206 23.41 4.86 10.01
C VAL A 206 24.24 5.71 10.99
N ASP A 207 25.56 5.75 10.84
CA ASP A 207 26.43 6.56 11.72
C ASP A 207 26.06 8.05 11.62
N GLY A 208 25.65 8.64 12.74
CA GLY A 208 25.22 10.03 12.84
C GLY A 208 23.82 10.31 12.32
N LEU A 209 23.02 9.29 11.96
CA LEU A 209 21.62 9.45 11.58
C LEU A 209 20.79 9.93 12.78
N SER A 210 19.95 10.95 12.60
CA SER A 210 18.99 11.39 13.62
C SER A 210 17.58 10.85 13.35
N ILE A 211 17.03 10.10 14.30
CA ILE A 211 15.70 9.48 14.21
C ILE A 211 14.73 10.19 15.15
N GLY A 212 13.62 10.69 14.60
CA GLY A 212 12.52 11.24 15.40
C GLY A 212 11.49 10.15 15.72
N VAL A 213 11.09 10.02 16.98
CA VAL A 213 10.06 9.06 17.41
C VAL A 213 8.79 9.82 17.78
N PRO A 214 7.75 9.83 16.92
CA PRO A 214 6.45 10.41 17.26
C PRO A 214 5.73 9.53 18.27
N THR A 215 5.73 9.92 19.55
CA THR A 215 5.21 9.10 20.65
C THR A 215 3.73 8.77 20.50
N GLU A 216 2.96 9.64 19.85
CA GLU A 216 1.53 9.43 19.59
C GLU A 216 1.25 8.17 18.73
N LEU A 217 2.24 7.68 17.96
CA LEU A 217 2.12 6.46 17.15
C LEU A 217 2.53 5.17 17.90
N LEU A 218 2.99 5.28 19.14
CA LEU A 218 3.19 4.15 20.06
C LEU A 218 2.06 4.03 21.08
N GLU A 219 1.34 5.13 21.34
CA GLU A 219 0.26 5.15 22.32
C GLU A 219 -0.88 4.22 21.91
N GLY A 220 -1.18 3.23 22.76
CA GLY A 220 -2.28 2.28 22.53
C GLY A 220 -1.95 1.10 21.62
N ALA A 221 -0.70 0.99 21.14
CA ALA A 221 -0.21 -0.22 20.49
C ALA A 221 -0.05 -1.38 21.49
N ASP A 222 -0.04 -2.60 20.97
CA ASP A 222 0.22 -3.82 21.72
C ASP A 222 1.59 -3.77 22.43
N GLU A 223 1.66 -4.28 23.66
CA GLU A 223 2.87 -4.20 24.48
C GLU A 223 4.06 -4.93 23.81
N GLY A 224 3.81 -6.07 23.18
CA GLY A 224 4.83 -6.84 22.47
C GLY A 224 5.32 -6.14 21.21
N VAL A 225 4.43 -5.47 20.48
CA VAL A 225 4.79 -4.63 19.33
C VAL A 225 5.68 -3.45 19.76
N VAL A 226 5.34 -2.79 20.87
CA VAL A 226 6.13 -1.68 21.41
C VAL A 226 7.50 -2.16 21.88
N GLU A 227 7.59 -3.30 22.57
CA GLU A 227 8.86 -3.90 23.00
C GLU A 227 9.76 -4.20 21.78
N THR A 228 9.24 -4.91 20.78
CA THR A 228 10.00 -5.23 19.56
C THR A 228 10.42 -3.98 18.78
N PHE A 229 9.60 -2.92 18.75
CA PHE A 229 9.98 -1.66 18.13
C PHE A 229 11.19 -1.02 18.81
N TRP A 230 11.21 -0.97 20.15
CA TRP A 230 12.34 -0.40 20.88
C TRP A 230 13.60 -1.26 20.75
N GLU A 231 13.48 -2.59 20.72
CA GLU A 231 14.62 -3.48 20.46
C GLU A 231 15.25 -3.21 19.08
N ALA A 232 14.44 -3.02 18.03
CA ALA A 232 14.95 -2.67 16.70
C ALA A 232 15.55 -1.26 16.66
N LEU A 233 15.02 -0.31 17.43
CA LEU A 233 15.60 1.04 17.53
C LEU A 233 16.94 1.03 18.30
N ASP A 234 17.07 0.20 19.33
CA ASP A 234 18.32 -0.01 20.07
C ASP A 234 19.41 -0.57 19.13
N GLU A 235 19.06 -1.48 18.20
CA GLU A 235 19.99 -1.98 17.18
C GLU A 235 20.50 -0.86 16.26
N LEU A 236 19.65 0.10 15.89
CA LEU A 236 20.07 1.28 15.10
C LEU A 236 21.00 2.19 15.92
N GLU A 237 20.70 2.40 17.21
CA GLU A 237 21.55 3.19 18.12
C GLU A 237 22.93 2.55 18.30
N GLU A 238 23.01 1.22 18.48
CA GLU A 238 24.27 0.47 18.57
C GLU A 238 25.15 0.63 17.32
N ARG A 239 24.53 0.89 16.16
CA ARG A 239 25.19 1.10 14.87
C ARG A 239 25.53 2.58 14.57
N GLY A 240 25.28 3.48 15.53
CA GLY A 240 25.70 4.89 15.45
C GLY A 240 24.58 5.88 15.12
N ALA A 241 23.33 5.43 15.02
CA ALA A 241 22.20 6.35 14.96
C ALA A 241 21.95 6.98 16.34
N THR A 242 21.14 8.04 16.36
CA THR A 242 20.61 8.65 17.59
C THR A 242 19.12 8.83 17.42
N TYR A 243 18.35 8.73 18.51
CA TYR A 243 16.93 9.03 18.47
C TYR A 243 16.52 10.09 19.48
N HIS A 244 15.41 10.78 19.20
CA HIS A 244 14.75 11.70 20.10
C HIS A 244 13.24 11.71 19.85
N GLU A 245 12.47 12.06 20.87
CA GLU A 245 11.02 12.19 20.74
C GLU A 245 10.66 13.44 19.92
N VAL A 246 9.66 13.30 19.05
CA VAL A 246 9.00 14.39 18.34
C VAL A 246 7.49 14.29 18.57
N SER A 247 6.72 15.34 18.25
CA SER A 247 5.26 15.34 18.43
C SER A 247 4.57 15.53 17.09
N LEU A 248 3.51 14.76 16.86
CA LEU A 248 2.61 14.90 15.72
C LEU A 248 1.16 15.07 16.21
N PRO A 249 0.80 16.21 16.81
CA PRO A 249 -0.46 16.35 17.53
C PRO A 249 -1.70 16.09 16.67
N SER A 250 -1.64 16.36 15.35
CA SER A 250 -2.78 16.22 14.44
C SER A 250 -3.05 14.77 14.01
N VAL A 251 -2.20 13.79 14.38
CA VAL A 251 -2.42 12.38 14.03
C VAL A 251 -3.68 11.80 14.68
N GLU A 252 -4.16 12.41 15.77
CA GLU A 252 -5.46 12.08 16.39
C GLU A 252 -6.66 12.26 15.44
N HIS A 253 -6.48 12.97 14.32
CA HIS A 253 -7.50 13.20 13.29
C HIS A 253 -7.22 12.48 11.97
N ALA A 254 -6.10 11.75 11.88
CA ALA A 254 -5.60 11.24 10.60
C ALA A 254 -6.48 10.11 10.05
N VAL A 255 -6.94 9.18 10.89
CA VAL A 255 -7.81 8.08 10.49
C VAL A 255 -9.13 8.61 9.93
N GLU A 256 -9.78 9.53 10.63
CA GLU A 256 -11.04 10.13 10.17
C GLU A 256 -10.85 10.94 8.89
N ALA A 257 -9.78 11.73 8.80
CA ALA A 257 -9.47 12.51 7.61
C ALA A 257 -9.24 11.59 6.39
N TYR A 258 -8.43 10.54 6.57
CA TYR A 258 -8.17 9.53 5.55
C TYR A 258 -9.46 8.89 5.06
N TYR A 259 -10.28 8.34 5.95
CA TYR A 259 -11.49 7.63 5.54
C TYR A 259 -12.49 8.55 4.84
N VAL A 260 -12.65 9.81 5.27
CA VAL A 260 -13.49 10.77 4.56
C VAL A 260 -12.94 11.07 3.16
N ILE A 261 -11.64 11.31 3.02
CA ILE A 261 -11.02 11.63 1.72
C ILE A 261 -11.09 10.41 0.78
N ALA A 262 -10.59 9.27 1.23
CA ALA A 262 -10.47 8.07 0.42
C ALA A 262 -11.85 7.55 -0.02
N MET A 263 -12.85 7.51 0.87
CA MET A 263 -14.22 7.12 0.51
C MET A 263 -14.86 8.12 -0.47
N SER A 264 -14.64 9.43 -0.27
CA SER A 264 -15.14 10.46 -1.19
C SER A 264 -14.58 10.29 -2.59
N GLU A 265 -13.27 10.13 -2.71
CA GLU A 265 -12.63 9.90 -4.00
C GLU A 265 -13.04 8.58 -4.64
N ALA A 266 -13.13 7.50 -3.85
CA ALA A 266 -13.61 6.20 -4.30
C ALA A 266 -15.03 6.28 -4.90
N SER A 267 -15.93 7.03 -4.26
CA SER A 267 -17.30 7.19 -4.75
C SER A 267 -17.38 7.79 -6.16
N SER A 268 -16.41 8.65 -6.50
CA SER A 268 -16.25 9.24 -7.84
C SER A 268 -15.50 8.29 -8.78
N ASN A 269 -14.37 7.72 -8.34
CA ASN A 269 -13.51 6.87 -9.14
C ASN A 269 -14.21 5.60 -9.63
N LEU A 270 -14.94 4.94 -8.73
CA LEU A 270 -15.68 3.72 -9.01
C LEU A 270 -17.01 3.98 -9.73
N ALA A 271 -17.42 5.23 -9.96
CA ALA A 271 -18.64 5.54 -10.71
C ALA A 271 -18.58 5.06 -12.17
N ARG A 272 -17.37 4.84 -12.72
CA ARG A 272 -17.15 4.33 -14.08
C ARG A 272 -17.58 2.88 -14.29
N PHE A 273 -17.72 2.10 -13.23
CA PHE A 273 -18.14 0.71 -13.28
C PHE A 273 -19.67 0.65 -13.32
N ASP A 274 -20.17 0.62 -14.56
CA ASP A 274 -21.59 0.67 -14.92
C ASP A 274 -22.04 -0.55 -15.75
N GLY A 275 -21.11 -1.44 -16.11
CA GLY A 275 -21.37 -2.63 -16.92
C GLY A 275 -21.67 -2.36 -18.39
N VAL A 276 -21.44 -1.13 -18.88
CA VAL A 276 -21.72 -0.74 -20.28
C VAL A 276 -20.54 -1.02 -21.19
N ARG A 277 -19.34 -0.57 -20.78
CA ARG A 277 -18.12 -0.65 -21.60
C ARG A 277 -17.29 -1.90 -21.30
N TYR A 278 -17.30 -2.33 -20.05
CA TYR A 278 -16.53 -3.47 -19.54
C TYR A 278 -17.05 -3.85 -18.15
N GLY A 279 -16.64 -5.03 -17.65
CA GLY A 279 -17.02 -5.54 -16.33
C GLY A 279 -18.42 -6.15 -16.27
N HIS A 280 -18.87 -6.44 -15.04
CA HIS A 280 -20.16 -7.07 -14.77
C HIS A 280 -21.33 -6.20 -15.26
N SER A 281 -22.21 -6.80 -16.08
CA SER A 281 -23.36 -6.11 -16.64
C SER A 281 -24.61 -6.40 -15.84
N GLY A 282 -25.30 -5.33 -15.45
CA GLY A 282 -26.66 -5.41 -14.93
C GLY A 282 -27.71 -5.65 -16.02
N GLY A 283 -27.35 -6.16 -17.20
CA GLY A 283 -28.26 -6.40 -18.34
C GLY A 283 -28.50 -5.18 -19.24
N TYR A 284 -29.40 -5.32 -20.22
CA TYR A 284 -29.69 -4.27 -21.22
C TYR A 284 -31.17 -3.90 -21.31
N ASP A 285 -31.99 -4.48 -20.42
CA ASP A 285 -33.44 -4.28 -20.37
C ASP A 285 -33.80 -3.30 -19.25
N GLY A 286 -34.85 -2.48 -19.46
CA GLY A 286 -35.32 -1.50 -18.49
C GLY A 286 -34.73 -0.12 -18.70
N ASN A 287 -34.66 0.69 -17.64
CA ASN A 287 -34.00 1.99 -17.71
C ASN A 287 -32.54 1.92 -17.21
N TRP A 288 -31.73 2.89 -17.64
CA TRP A 288 -30.31 2.91 -17.32
C TRP A 288 -30.03 3.01 -15.83
N ASN A 289 -30.85 3.71 -15.04
CA ASN A 289 -30.64 3.82 -13.59
C ASN A 289 -30.81 2.46 -12.90
N GLU A 290 -31.83 1.69 -13.26
CA GLU A 290 -32.06 0.34 -12.73
C GLU A 290 -30.94 -0.61 -13.14
N THR A 291 -30.50 -0.53 -14.39
CA THR A 291 -29.42 -1.37 -14.93
C THR A 291 -28.09 -1.10 -14.22
N PHE A 292 -27.72 0.18 -14.05
CA PHE A 292 -26.48 0.56 -13.35
C PHE A 292 -26.54 0.22 -11.87
N ALA A 293 -27.69 0.43 -11.23
CA ALA A 293 -27.88 0.04 -9.83
C ALA A 293 -27.70 -1.47 -9.66
N ARG A 294 -28.32 -2.29 -10.51
CA ARG A 294 -28.19 -3.75 -10.49
C ARG A 294 -26.75 -4.20 -10.73
N ALA A 295 -26.06 -3.64 -11.74
CA ALA A 295 -24.67 -3.96 -12.03
C ALA A 295 -23.78 -3.74 -10.79
N ARG A 296 -23.95 -2.60 -10.11
CA ARG A 296 -23.16 -2.21 -8.94
C ARG A 296 -23.56 -2.98 -7.68
N GLU A 297 -24.84 -3.29 -7.50
CA GLU A 297 -25.34 -4.11 -6.39
C GLU A 297 -24.82 -5.54 -6.46
N GLU A 298 -24.81 -6.13 -7.65
CA GLU A 298 -24.37 -7.51 -7.87
C GLU A 298 -22.85 -7.66 -7.97
N GLY A 299 -22.16 -6.63 -8.47
CA GLY A 299 -20.73 -6.69 -8.76
C GLY A 299 -19.81 -6.20 -7.65
N PHE A 300 -20.25 -5.30 -6.76
CA PHE A 300 -19.45 -4.85 -5.62
C PHE A 300 -19.80 -5.59 -4.33
N GLY A 301 -18.77 -5.97 -3.57
CA GLY A 301 -18.89 -6.44 -2.20
C GLY A 301 -19.31 -5.35 -1.22
N ASP A 302 -19.61 -5.78 0.00
CA ASP A 302 -20.26 -4.92 1.01
C ASP A 302 -19.38 -3.77 1.47
N GLU A 303 -18.07 -3.98 1.60
CA GLU A 303 -17.14 -2.93 1.99
C GLU A 303 -17.01 -1.84 0.92
N VAL A 304 -16.88 -2.25 -0.35
CA VAL A 304 -16.86 -1.31 -1.48
C VAL A 304 -18.16 -0.50 -1.56
N LYS A 305 -19.33 -1.14 -1.40
CA LYS A 305 -20.63 -0.45 -1.35
C LYS A 305 -20.71 0.53 -0.18
N ARG A 306 -20.22 0.15 1.01
CA ARG A 306 -20.17 1.01 2.21
C ARG A 306 -19.36 2.27 1.94
N ARG A 307 -18.15 2.14 1.40
CA ARG A 307 -17.27 3.28 1.07
C ARG A 307 -17.88 4.19 0.01
N VAL A 308 -18.47 3.64 -1.05
CA VAL A 308 -19.16 4.42 -2.08
C VAL A 308 -20.34 5.22 -1.49
N LEU A 309 -21.16 4.61 -0.63
CA LEU A 309 -22.30 5.28 -0.01
C LEU A 309 -21.84 6.43 0.91
N LEU A 310 -20.86 6.18 1.77
CA LEU A 310 -20.33 7.19 2.70
C LEU A 310 -19.61 8.32 1.97
N GLY A 311 -18.83 8.01 0.93
CA GLY A 311 -18.19 9.01 0.08
C GLY A 311 -19.18 9.89 -0.66
N THR A 312 -20.22 9.28 -1.24
CA THR A 312 -21.30 10.01 -1.92
C THR A 312 -22.00 10.96 -0.95
N TYR A 313 -22.22 10.53 0.29
CA TYR A 313 -22.78 11.37 1.36
C TYR A 313 -21.85 12.53 1.73
N ALA A 314 -20.55 12.26 1.95
CA ALA A 314 -19.57 13.26 2.30
C ALA A 314 -19.40 14.36 1.24
N LEU A 315 -19.57 14.02 -0.04
CA LEU A 315 -19.52 14.95 -1.17
C LEU A 315 -20.87 15.65 -1.48
N SER A 316 -21.96 15.22 -0.86
CA SER A 316 -23.29 15.74 -1.19
C SER A 316 -23.47 17.22 -0.80
N ALA A 317 -24.34 17.91 -1.55
CA ALA A 317 -24.62 19.33 -1.32
C ALA A 317 -25.12 19.57 0.12
N GLY A 318 -24.48 20.50 0.83
CA GLY A 318 -24.76 20.81 2.23
C GLY A 318 -23.94 20.00 3.26
N TYR A 319 -23.23 18.96 2.81
CA TYR A 319 -22.35 18.13 3.62
C TYR A 319 -20.87 18.20 3.20
N HIS A 320 -20.57 18.55 1.94
CA HIS A 320 -19.21 18.78 1.43
C HIS A 320 -18.32 19.61 2.37
N ASP A 321 -18.79 20.79 2.77
CA ASP A 321 -18.00 21.69 3.63
C ASP A 321 -17.85 21.18 5.07
N LYS A 322 -18.73 20.26 5.49
CA LYS A 322 -18.74 19.70 6.85
C LYS A 322 -17.84 18.47 6.99
N TYR A 323 -17.69 17.70 5.91
CA TYR A 323 -16.90 16.48 5.90
C TYR A 323 -15.68 16.63 5.00
N TYR A 324 -15.84 16.57 3.68
CA TYR A 324 -14.71 16.51 2.75
C TYR A 324 -13.75 17.69 2.90
N LYS A 325 -14.27 18.92 2.94
CA LYS A 325 -13.43 20.11 3.16
C LYS A 325 -12.73 20.08 4.52
N LYS A 326 -13.41 19.59 5.56
CA LYS A 326 -12.85 19.53 6.91
C LYS A 326 -11.75 18.48 7.03
N ALA A 327 -11.90 17.36 6.34
CA ALA A 327 -10.87 16.33 6.21
C ALA A 327 -9.64 16.85 5.45
N GLN A 328 -9.83 17.69 4.42
CA GLN A 328 -8.72 18.37 3.74
C GLN A 328 -7.98 19.37 4.66
N ASP A 329 -8.69 20.08 5.54
CA ASP A 329 -8.04 20.91 6.57
C ASP A 329 -7.19 20.06 7.52
N ALA A 330 -7.73 18.92 7.99
CA ALA A 330 -7.01 17.99 8.87
C ALA A 330 -5.77 17.37 8.16
N ARG A 331 -5.90 17.00 6.88
CA ARG A 331 -4.76 16.57 6.05
C ARG A 331 -3.65 17.61 6.03
N ALA A 332 -4.00 18.88 5.89
CA ALA A 332 -3.01 19.97 5.89
C ALA A 332 -2.29 20.12 7.23
N TRP A 333 -2.99 19.90 8.36
CA TRP A 333 -2.39 19.92 9.69
C TRP A 333 -1.46 18.72 9.92
N VAL A 334 -1.89 17.51 9.56
CA VAL A 334 -1.04 16.31 9.59
C VAL A 334 0.23 16.53 8.78
N LYS A 335 0.11 17.08 7.57
CA LYS A 335 1.28 17.40 6.75
C LYS A 335 2.21 18.41 7.42
N GLN A 336 1.66 19.45 8.04
CA GLN A 336 2.46 20.45 8.75
C GLN A 336 3.26 19.82 9.90
N ASP A 337 2.63 18.95 10.69
CA ASP A 337 3.32 18.29 11.80
C ASP A 337 4.48 17.41 11.32
N PHE A 338 4.30 16.67 10.22
CA PHE A 338 5.41 15.92 9.62
C PHE A 338 6.53 16.83 9.10
N ASP A 339 6.18 17.96 8.46
CA ASP A 339 7.18 18.92 7.98
C ASP A 339 7.99 19.52 9.14
N GLU A 340 7.34 19.76 10.30
CA GLU A 340 7.99 20.22 11.53
C GLU A 340 8.90 19.13 12.13
N ALA A 341 8.40 17.90 12.29
CA ALA A 341 9.16 16.78 12.84
C ALA A 341 10.38 16.40 11.98
N LEU A 342 10.24 16.34 10.65
CA LEU A 342 11.34 16.08 9.71
C LEU A 342 12.30 17.27 9.55
N SER A 343 12.02 18.42 10.17
CA SER A 343 13.00 19.50 10.28
C SER A 343 13.97 19.29 11.47
N GLU A 344 13.60 18.42 12.41
CA GLU A 344 14.36 18.09 13.62
C GLU A 344 15.09 16.74 13.52
N ALA A 345 14.61 15.85 12.64
CA ALA A 345 15.17 14.52 12.41
C ALA A 345 15.43 14.23 10.91
N ASP A 346 16.33 13.29 10.63
CA ASP A 346 16.62 12.85 9.26
C ASP A 346 15.53 11.93 8.71
N VAL A 347 14.97 11.09 9.57
CA VAL A 347 13.84 10.17 9.35
C VAL A 347 13.01 10.06 10.64
N LEU A 348 11.76 9.63 10.52
CA LEU A 348 10.91 9.29 11.67
C LEU A 348 10.74 7.78 11.79
N ALA A 349 10.58 7.26 13.01
CA ALA A 349 10.39 5.83 13.27
C ALA A 349 9.16 5.55 14.14
N SER A 350 8.34 4.57 13.74
CA SER A 350 7.20 4.06 14.52
C SER A 350 7.05 2.55 14.30
N PRO A 351 6.29 1.82 15.13
CA PRO A 351 5.73 0.53 14.70
C PRO A 351 4.95 0.73 13.40
N THR A 352 5.07 -0.20 12.45
CA THR A 352 4.29 -0.12 11.19
C THR A 352 2.81 -0.31 11.46
N MET A 353 2.50 -1.33 12.25
CA MET A 353 1.14 -1.66 12.69
C MET A 353 1.11 -1.63 14.22
N PRO A 354 0.01 -1.19 14.84
CA PRO A 354 -0.10 -1.13 16.31
C PRO A 354 -0.37 -2.49 16.95
N VAL A 355 -0.60 -3.54 16.15
CA VAL A 355 -0.94 -4.90 16.58
C VAL A 355 -0.21 -5.92 15.68
N PRO A 356 0.05 -7.15 16.15
CA PRO A 356 0.50 -8.23 15.29
C PRO A 356 -0.63 -8.68 14.32
N PRO A 357 -0.32 -9.52 13.31
CA PRO A 357 -1.32 -10.20 12.49
C PRO A 357 -2.39 -10.87 13.36
N PHE A 358 -3.67 -10.56 13.12
CA PHE A 358 -4.80 -11.19 13.81
C PHE A 358 -5.33 -12.40 13.04
N GLU A 359 -6.13 -13.25 13.69
CA GLU A 359 -6.64 -14.49 13.10
C GLU A 359 -7.60 -14.19 11.92
N LEU A 360 -7.59 -15.06 10.91
CA LEU A 360 -8.58 -15.00 9.82
C LEU A 360 -10.01 -15.10 10.40
N GLY A 361 -10.89 -14.20 9.96
CA GLY A 361 -12.27 -14.08 10.39
C GLY A 361 -12.51 -13.31 11.69
N GLU A 362 -11.47 -12.93 12.43
CA GLU A 362 -11.60 -12.25 13.74
C GLU A 362 -12.18 -10.84 13.61
N SER A 363 -11.81 -10.12 12.55
CA SER A 363 -11.98 -8.67 12.45
C SER A 363 -13.10 -8.22 11.51
N LEU A 364 -13.76 -9.16 10.82
CA LEU A 364 -14.86 -8.88 9.88
C LEU A 364 -16.13 -8.33 10.55
N ASP A 365 -16.29 -8.56 11.86
CA ASP A 365 -17.49 -8.17 12.62
C ASP A 365 -17.48 -6.70 13.09
N ASP A 366 -16.31 -6.05 13.19
CA ASP A 366 -16.18 -4.64 13.60
C ASP A 366 -15.25 -3.82 12.68
N PRO A 367 -15.82 -3.17 11.64
CA PRO A 367 -15.06 -2.35 10.71
C PRO A 367 -14.30 -1.18 11.35
N LEU A 368 -14.72 -0.69 12.52
CA LEU A 368 -13.98 0.39 13.19
C LEU A 368 -12.64 -0.09 13.74
N GLN A 369 -12.57 -1.34 14.22
CA GLN A 369 -11.31 -1.91 14.70
C GLN A 369 -10.31 -2.08 13.56
N LEU A 370 -10.77 -2.55 12.40
CA LEU A 370 -9.95 -2.64 11.19
C LEU A 370 -9.40 -1.26 10.78
N TYR A 371 -10.23 -0.22 10.83
CA TYR A 371 -9.81 1.12 10.44
C TYR A 371 -8.78 1.73 11.39
N LEU A 372 -8.85 1.38 12.68
CA LEU A 372 -7.88 1.82 13.68
C LEU A 372 -6.54 1.08 13.56
N ALA A 373 -6.50 -0.12 12.94
CA ALA A 373 -5.24 -0.79 12.63
C ALA A 373 -4.36 0.05 11.68
N ASP A 374 -4.96 0.88 10.83
CA ASP A 374 -4.23 1.74 9.89
C ASP A 374 -3.66 3.02 10.54
N ALA A 375 -3.84 3.24 11.84
CA ALA A 375 -3.53 4.50 12.52
C ALA A 375 -2.08 4.99 12.31
N ASN A 376 -1.12 4.07 12.25
CA ASN A 376 0.30 4.40 12.07
C ASN A 376 0.69 4.62 10.59
N THR A 377 -0.13 4.18 9.64
CA THR A 377 0.22 4.19 8.22
C THR A 377 -0.49 5.29 7.43
N VAL A 378 -1.76 5.58 7.72
CA VAL A 378 -2.55 6.63 7.04
C VAL A 378 -1.99 8.04 7.12
N PRO A 379 -1.36 8.49 8.24
CA PRO A 379 -0.84 9.87 8.32
C PRO A 379 0.21 10.14 7.24
N VAL A 380 1.00 9.12 6.87
CA VAL A 380 2.03 9.20 5.83
C VAL A 380 1.42 9.45 4.45
N ASN A 381 0.32 8.77 4.10
CA ASN A 381 -0.37 9.00 2.81
C ASN A 381 -0.98 10.40 2.76
N LEU A 382 -1.55 10.89 3.87
CA LEU A 382 -2.08 12.24 3.97
C LEU A 382 -0.99 13.31 3.76
N ALA A 383 0.23 13.03 4.23
CA ALA A 383 1.37 13.93 4.12
C ALA A 383 2.16 13.81 2.80
N ASP A 384 1.77 12.89 1.90
CA ASP A 384 2.44 12.62 0.61
C ASP A 384 3.90 12.12 0.73
N LEU A 385 4.30 11.58 1.89
CA LEU A 385 5.69 11.23 2.22
C LEU A 385 6.06 9.78 1.88
N PRO A 386 7.33 9.46 1.60
CA PRO A 386 7.78 8.09 1.46
C PRO A 386 7.88 7.40 2.83
N ALA A 387 7.60 6.10 2.86
CA ALA A 387 7.80 5.25 4.04
C ALA A 387 8.17 3.82 3.64
N ILE A 388 8.93 3.15 4.49
CA ILE A 388 9.33 1.75 4.33
C ILE A 388 8.98 1.00 5.60
N SER A 389 8.43 -0.20 5.45
CA SER A 389 8.29 -1.17 6.53
C SER A 389 9.35 -2.26 6.34
N VAL A 390 10.06 -2.57 7.41
CA VAL A 390 11.03 -3.67 7.48
C VAL A 390 10.71 -4.60 8.65
N PRO A 391 11.04 -5.89 8.57
CA PRO A 391 10.95 -6.80 9.70
C PRO A 391 11.76 -6.28 10.89
N ALA A 392 11.16 -6.26 12.07
CA ALA A 392 11.78 -5.78 13.32
C ALA A 392 11.96 -6.89 14.36
N GLY A 393 11.30 -8.04 14.17
CA GLY A 393 11.29 -9.15 15.10
C GLY A 393 9.92 -9.82 15.13
N GLU A 394 9.65 -10.52 16.22
CA GLU A 394 8.39 -11.24 16.43
C GLU A 394 7.86 -11.01 17.84
N THR A 395 6.54 -11.02 17.99
CA THR A 395 5.86 -11.09 19.28
C THR A 395 4.91 -12.29 19.29
N ASP A 396 4.99 -13.14 20.31
CA ASP A 396 4.26 -14.41 20.38
C ASP A 396 4.40 -15.30 19.12
N GLY A 397 5.53 -15.18 18.41
CA GLY A 397 5.80 -15.91 17.16
C GLY A 397 5.12 -15.32 15.93
N LEU A 398 4.61 -14.08 16.02
CA LEU A 398 3.99 -13.34 14.93
C LEU A 398 4.90 -12.18 14.49
N PRO A 399 5.05 -11.91 13.18
CA PRO A 399 5.90 -10.83 12.67
C PRO A 399 5.50 -9.44 13.18
N VAL A 400 6.51 -8.62 13.48
CA VAL A 400 6.38 -7.19 13.78
C VAL A 400 7.25 -6.39 12.81
N GLY A 401 6.69 -5.31 12.26
CA GLY A 401 7.40 -4.43 11.34
C GLY A 401 7.71 -3.06 11.93
N LEU A 402 8.90 -2.53 11.69
CA LEU A 402 9.28 -1.15 11.98
C LEU A 402 9.09 -0.29 10.73
N GLN A 403 8.42 0.85 10.90
CA GLN A 403 8.21 1.82 9.84
C GLN A 403 9.20 2.97 10.00
N LEU A 404 9.92 3.27 8.92
CA LEU A 404 10.63 4.53 8.77
C LEU A 404 9.88 5.44 7.78
N VAL A 405 9.86 6.75 8.06
CA VAL A 405 9.27 7.79 7.22
C VAL A 405 10.34 8.83 6.89
N GLY A 406 10.52 9.11 5.60
CA GLY A 406 11.50 10.10 5.12
C GLY A 406 10.84 11.40 4.66
N PRO A 407 11.64 12.45 4.39
CA PRO A 407 11.13 13.63 3.68
C PRO A 407 10.74 13.26 2.24
N ALA A 408 9.86 14.06 1.63
CA ALA A 408 9.47 13.89 0.22
C ALA A 408 10.71 13.83 -0.68
N PHE A 409 10.76 12.81 -1.56
CA PHE A 409 11.90 12.49 -2.43
C PHE A 409 13.20 12.11 -1.67
N GLY A 410 13.08 11.71 -0.41
CA GLY A 410 14.17 11.28 0.46
C GLY A 410 14.35 9.76 0.52
N GLU A 411 13.89 9.00 -0.47
CA GLU A 411 13.91 7.53 -0.45
C GLU A 411 15.32 6.96 -0.29
N GLU A 412 16.36 7.56 -0.88
CA GLU A 412 17.75 7.07 -0.70
C GLU A 412 18.18 7.07 0.77
N ARG A 413 17.81 8.12 1.52
CA ARG A 413 18.09 8.21 2.96
C ARG A 413 17.28 7.18 3.72
N LEU A 414 16.01 7.04 3.36
CA LEU A 414 15.09 6.09 3.98
C LEU A 414 15.56 4.64 3.80
N ILE A 415 15.96 4.28 2.58
CA ILE A 415 16.49 2.98 2.20
C ILE A 415 17.80 2.69 2.93
N ARG A 416 18.72 3.67 3.00
CA ARG A 416 19.96 3.54 3.76
C ARG A 416 19.71 3.19 5.22
N ALA A 417 18.79 3.91 5.86
CA ALA A 417 18.45 3.68 7.27
C ALA A 417 17.81 2.30 7.48
N ALA A 418 16.86 1.94 6.63
CA ALA A 418 16.16 0.65 6.71
C ALA A 418 17.08 -0.56 6.47
N SER A 419 18.08 -0.42 5.59
CA SER A 419 19.04 -1.49 5.27
C SER A 419 19.94 -1.89 6.45
N ALA A 420 19.94 -1.12 7.54
CA ALA A 420 20.60 -1.53 8.77
C ALA A 420 19.83 -2.67 9.48
N LEU A 421 18.53 -2.83 9.21
CA LEU A 421 17.66 -3.83 9.86
C LEU A 421 17.31 -5.03 8.96
N ALA A 422 17.25 -4.86 7.63
CA ALA A 422 16.78 -5.91 6.71
C ALA A 422 17.41 -5.85 5.31
#